data_AF-A0A6A6YU03-F1
#
_entry.id   AF-A0A6A6YU03-F1
#
_cell.length_a   1.000
_cell.length_b   1.000
_cell.length_c   1.000
_cell.angle_alpha   90.00
_cell.angle_beta   90.00
_cell.angle_gamma   90.00
#
_symmetry.space_group_name_H-M   'P 1'
#
loop_
_entity.id
_entity.type
_entity.pdbx_description
1 polymer ?
#
loop_
_entity_poly.entity_id
_entity_poly.type
_entity_poly.pdbx_seq_one_letter_code
_entity_poly.pdbx_strand_id
1 'polypeptide(L)'
;MACTLRREYRTLCQWCVLLKAGFRDAKSRDSTIRVLCRQAFLIEDILSTLNRTFEAMGIDRQLDQMGQLVVDDDFYLSRLKASSICPSLYTRLRTWGISELEYACVLQDDSSVQENRHDHCTPGACSTNSLSTSTFQARHMKDDCKCDWIKISIPSIRNALDTDNYFVLHIPTLIDTRSNPSDAVRLYSRSLQYVAVSHVWSHGAGSGADDGLARCRLQSFINKLPGQS
;
A
#
# COMPACT_ATOMS: atom_id res chain seq x y z
N MET A 1 17.96 1.46 -38.18
CA MET A 1 16.94 1.29 -37.12
C MET A 1 16.47 2.63 -36.55
N ALA A 2 17.35 3.55 -36.17
CA ALA A 2 16.98 4.86 -35.59
C ALA A 2 15.97 5.69 -36.42
N CYS A 3 16.07 5.67 -37.76
CA CYS A 3 15.17 6.43 -38.65
C CYS A 3 13.72 5.88 -38.64
N THR A 4 13.55 4.57 -38.47
CA THR A 4 12.24 3.91 -38.37
C THR A 4 11.59 4.19 -37.02
N LEU A 5 12.37 4.13 -35.94
CA LEU A 5 11.90 4.46 -34.58
C LEU A 5 11.42 5.91 -34.47
N ARG A 6 12.15 6.85 -35.10
CA ARG A 6 11.78 8.28 -35.13
C ARG A 6 10.48 8.53 -35.89
N ARG A 7 10.21 7.74 -36.94
CA ARG A 7 8.97 7.80 -37.72
C ARG A 7 7.81 7.26 -36.89
N GLU A 8 7.97 6.11 -36.24
CA GLU A 8 6.95 5.51 -35.37
C GLU A 8 6.66 6.38 -34.14
N TYR A 9 7.70 6.98 -33.55
CA TYR A 9 7.56 7.92 -32.44
C TYR A 9 6.75 9.17 -32.83
N ARG A 10 7.04 9.78 -33.98
CA ARG A 10 6.24 10.91 -34.50
C ARG A 10 4.80 10.51 -34.78
N THR A 11 4.58 9.31 -35.31
CA THR A 11 3.24 8.77 -35.51
C THR A 11 2.51 8.60 -34.18
N LEU A 12 3.17 8.06 -33.14
CA LEU A 12 2.65 7.96 -31.77
C LEU A 12 2.27 9.33 -31.19
N CYS A 13 3.13 10.34 -31.32
CA CYS A 13 2.81 11.71 -30.89
C CYS A 13 1.59 12.28 -31.64
N GLN A 14 1.46 12.02 -32.94
CA GLN A 14 0.29 12.43 -33.73
C GLN A 14 -0.99 11.72 -33.27
N TRP A 15 -0.92 10.41 -32.97
CA TRP A 15 -2.04 9.67 -32.38
C TRP A 15 -2.43 10.21 -31.01
N CYS A 16 -1.46 10.56 -30.15
CA CYS A 16 -1.73 11.20 -28.86
C CYS A 16 -2.46 12.54 -29.00
N VAL A 17 -2.11 13.35 -30.00
CA VAL A 17 -2.80 14.64 -30.29
C VAL A 17 -4.23 14.40 -30.79
N LEU A 18 -4.44 13.42 -31.68
CA LEU A 18 -5.78 13.06 -32.17
C LEU A 18 -6.67 12.49 -31.06
N LEU A 19 -6.11 11.66 -30.19
CA LEU A 19 -6.79 11.15 -28.99
C LEU A 19 -7.17 12.30 -28.04
N LYS A 20 -6.27 13.28 -27.82
CA LYS A 20 -6.58 14.49 -27.03
C LYS A 20 -7.77 15.27 -27.60
N ALA A 21 -7.86 15.40 -28.93
CA ALA A 21 -8.99 16.07 -29.58
C ALA A 21 -10.31 15.31 -29.38
N GLY A 22 -10.28 13.97 -29.55
CA GLY A 22 -11.45 13.12 -29.31
C GLY A 22 -11.90 13.07 -27.84
N PHE A 23 -10.95 13.14 -26.89
CA PHE A 23 -11.26 13.10 -25.46
C PHE A 23 -11.60 14.46 -24.84
N ARG A 24 -11.15 15.59 -25.41
CA ARG A 24 -11.56 16.93 -24.96
C ARG A 24 -13.05 17.19 -25.18
N ASP A 25 -13.62 16.65 -26.25
CA ASP A 25 -15.05 16.77 -26.55
C ASP A 25 -15.90 15.74 -25.80
N ALA A 26 -15.29 14.71 -25.22
CA ALA A 26 -15.98 13.72 -24.41
C ALA A 26 -16.29 14.26 -23.00
N LYS A 27 -17.39 15.00 -22.85
CA LYS A 27 -18.05 15.27 -21.54
C LYS A 27 -18.72 14.00 -20.97
N SER A 28 -17.97 12.90 -20.86
CA SER A 28 -18.50 11.66 -20.32
C SER A 28 -18.55 11.67 -18.78
N ARG A 29 -19.69 11.27 -18.22
CA ARG A 29 -19.88 11.06 -16.76
C ARG A 29 -19.18 9.80 -16.25
N ASP A 30 -18.66 8.96 -17.14
CA ASP A 30 -18.04 7.68 -16.83
C ASP A 30 -16.64 7.85 -16.20
N SER A 31 -16.45 7.28 -15.01
CA SER A 31 -15.18 7.29 -14.28
C SER A 31 -14.05 6.58 -15.01
N THR A 32 -14.36 5.53 -15.78
CA THR A 32 -13.36 4.74 -16.53
C THR A 32 -12.74 5.57 -17.64
N ILE A 33 -13.57 6.33 -18.36
CA ILE A 33 -13.11 7.23 -19.44
C ILE A 33 -12.21 8.33 -18.87
N ARG A 34 -12.52 8.88 -17.69
CA ARG A 34 -11.67 9.88 -17.03
C ARG A 34 -10.31 9.33 -16.62
N VAL A 35 -10.24 8.10 -16.12
CA VAL A 35 -8.98 7.43 -15.76
C VAL A 35 -8.12 7.20 -17.00
N LEU A 36 -8.72 6.69 -18.09
CA LEU A 36 -8.02 6.48 -19.36
C LEU A 36 -7.51 7.80 -19.96
N CYS A 37 -8.30 8.87 -19.90
CA CYS A 37 -7.86 10.20 -20.31
C CYS A 37 -6.65 10.67 -19.51
N ARG A 38 -6.70 10.53 -18.17
CA ARG A 38 -5.59 10.94 -17.28
C ARG A 38 -4.32 10.15 -17.57
N GLN A 39 -4.44 8.84 -17.77
CA GLN A 39 -3.29 7.99 -18.13
C GLN A 39 -2.71 8.36 -19.49
N ALA A 40 -3.55 8.67 -20.49
CA ALA A 40 -3.09 9.14 -21.80
C ALA A 40 -2.34 10.49 -21.71
N PHE A 41 -2.79 11.42 -20.85
CA PHE A 41 -2.08 12.68 -20.61
C PHE A 41 -0.72 12.48 -19.94
N LEU A 42 -0.63 11.58 -18.95
CA LEU A 42 0.64 11.24 -18.29
C LEU A 42 1.64 10.61 -19.27
N ILE A 43 1.18 9.69 -20.11
CA ILE A 43 2.03 9.08 -21.14
C ILE A 43 2.53 10.15 -22.11
N GLU A 44 1.69 11.09 -22.54
CA GLU A 44 2.12 12.16 -23.44
C GLU A 44 3.10 13.13 -22.78
N ASP A 45 2.92 13.48 -21.52
CA ASP A 45 3.84 14.38 -20.82
C ASP A 45 5.21 13.71 -20.65
N ILE A 46 5.24 12.41 -20.33
CA ILE A 46 6.46 11.59 -20.28
C ILE A 46 7.11 11.55 -21.66
N LEU A 47 6.37 11.21 -22.72
CA LEU A 47 6.91 11.15 -24.08
C LEU A 47 7.43 12.52 -24.54
N SER A 48 6.70 13.61 -24.29
CA SER A 48 7.10 14.95 -24.71
C SER A 48 8.31 15.46 -23.94
N THR A 49 8.43 15.09 -22.66
CA THR A 49 9.59 15.39 -21.83
C THR A 49 10.78 14.63 -22.39
N LEU A 50 10.65 13.32 -22.58
CA LEU A 50 11.68 12.48 -23.19
C LEU A 50 12.14 13.01 -24.54
N ASN A 51 11.23 13.42 -25.45
CA ASN A 51 11.63 13.99 -26.75
C ASN A 51 12.46 15.27 -26.60
N ARG A 52 12.05 16.17 -25.70
CA ARG A 52 12.76 17.43 -25.44
C ARG A 52 14.13 17.16 -24.84
N THR A 53 14.26 16.20 -23.93
CA THR A 53 15.56 15.80 -23.38
C THR A 53 16.44 15.14 -24.46
N PHE A 54 15.88 14.28 -25.32
CA PHE A 54 16.63 13.64 -26.40
C PHE A 54 17.14 14.63 -27.45
N GLU A 55 16.32 15.64 -27.80
CA GLU A 55 16.71 16.72 -28.71
C GLU A 55 17.78 17.63 -28.09
N ALA A 56 17.64 17.97 -26.80
CA ALA A 56 18.60 18.82 -26.08
C ALA A 56 19.97 18.14 -25.86
N MET A 57 20.00 16.81 -25.77
CA MET A 57 21.23 16.04 -25.51
C MET A 57 21.91 15.49 -26.78
N GLY A 58 21.35 15.69 -27.98
CA GLY A 58 21.97 15.22 -29.24
C GLY A 58 22.03 13.69 -29.37
N ILE A 59 21.01 12.99 -28.88
CA ILE A 59 20.95 11.52 -28.67
C ILE A 59 20.55 10.76 -29.97
N ASP A 60 21.19 11.05 -31.10
CA ASP A 60 21.02 10.20 -32.30
C ASP A 60 21.88 8.90 -32.19
N ARG A 61 22.94 8.91 -31.37
CA ARG A 61 23.79 7.73 -31.08
C ARG A 61 23.36 6.89 -29.87
N GLN A 62 22.62 7.48 -28.94
CA GLN A 62 22.27 6.83 -27.67
C GLN A 62 20.93 6.08 -27.72
N LEU A 63 20.09 6.26 -28.76
CA LEU A 63 18.87 5.46 -28.92
C LEU A 63 19.17 3.97 -29.21
N ASP A 64 20.28 3.66 -29.91
CA ASP A 64 20.77 2.27 -30.02
C ASP A 64 21.26 1.72 -28.66
N GLN A 65 21.68 2.58 -27.74
CA GLN A 65 22.01 2.21 -26.35
C GLN A 65 20.75 2.13 -25.46
N MET A 66 19.69 2.89 -25.75
CA MET A 66 18.41 2.75 -25.06
C MET A 66 17.63 1.51 -25.49
N GLY A 67 17.87 0.98 -26.69
CA GLY A 67 17.46 -0.39 -27.04
C GLY A 67 18.12 -1.46 -26.16
N GLN A 68 19.20 -1.11 -25.44
CA GLN A 68 19.81 -1.92 -24.38
C GLN A 68 19.30 -1.56 -22.97
N LEU A 69 18.41 -0.57 -22.82
CA LEU A 69 17.58 -0.37 -21.61
C LEU A 69 16.38 -1.32 -21.62
N VAL A 70 16.60 -2.59 -21.99
CA VAL A 70 15.94 -3.65 -21.24
C VAL A 70 16.63 -3.57 -19.87
N VAL A 71 16.11 -2.70 -19.01
CA VAL A 71 16.70 -2.51 -17.69
C VAL A 71 16.48 -3.82 -16.96
N ASP A 72 17.56 -4.61 -16.92
CA ASP A 72 17.60 -5.89 -16.25
C ASP A 72 17.18 -5.70 -14.79
N ASP A 73 16.50 -6.70 -14.22
CA ASP A 73 16.06 -6.64 -12.83
C ASP A 73 17.25 -6.38 -11.88
N ASP A 74 18.44 -6.84 -12.27
CA ASP A 74 19.73 -6.62 -11.62
C ASP A 74 20.10 -5.15 -11.42
N PHE A 75 19.73 -4.23 -12.32
CA PHE A 75 20.00 -2.80 -12.15
C PHE A 75 19.21 -2.22 -10.98
N TYR A 76 17.90 -2.45 -10.96
CA TYR A 76 17.05 -1.98 -9.87
C TYR A 76 17.39 -2.68 -8.56
N LEU A 77 17.64 -3.99 -8.59
CA LEU A 77 18.06 -4.75 -7.42
C LEU A 77 19.35 -4.22 -6.82
N SER A 78 20.33 -3.85 -7.65
CA SER A 78 21.59 -3.27 -7.17
C SER A 78 21.36 -1.94 -6.47
N ARG A 79 20.45 -1.09 -6.99
CA ARG A 79 20.04 0.16 -6.32
C ARG A 79 19.30 -0.11 -5.01
N LEU A 80 18.32 -1.01 -5.00
CA LEU A 80 17.58 -1.37 -3.78
C LEU A 80 18.48 -1.94 -2.68
N LYS A 81 19.53 -2.71 -3.05
CA LYS A 81 20.53 -3.26 -2.12
C LYS A 81 21.51 -2.22 -1.58
N ALA A 82 21.83 -1.20 -2.39
CA ALA A 82 22.67 -0.08 -1.96
C ALA A 82 21.94 0.83 -0.95
N SER A 83 20.61 0.88 -1.05
CA SER A 83 19.74 1.53 -0.07
C SER A 83 19.53 0.64 1.16
N SER A 84 19.27 1.24 2.33
CA SER A 84 19.03 0.54 3.61
C SER A 84 17.66 -0.15 3.70
N ILE A 85 17.21 -0.76 2.60
CA ILE A 85 15.91 -1.43 2.46
C ILE A 85 16.01 -2.91 2.85
N CYS A 86 14.92 -3.43 3.43
CA CYS A 86 14.80 -4.83 3.81
C CYS A 86 15.10 -5.82 2.65
N PRO A 87 15.99 -6.80 2.86
CA PRO A 87 16.28 -7.87 1.91
C PRO A 87 15.07 -8.65 1.38
N SER A 88 14.11 -8.93 2.26
CA SER A 88 12.89 -9.62 1.87
C SER A 88 11.97 -8.79 0.97
N LEU A 89 12.07 -7.46 1.03
CA LEU A 89 11.22 -6.58 0.24
C LEU A 89 11.66 -6.59 -1.22
N TYR A 90 12.93 -6.33 -1.53
CA TYR A 90 13.38 -6.36 -2.93
C TYR A 90 13.28 -7.76 -3.56
N THR A 91 13.44 -8.81 -2.75
CA THR A 91 13.25 -10.20 -3.23
C THR A 91 11.80 -10.44 -3.64
N ARG A 92 10.84 -9.89 -2.87
CA ARG A 92 9.41 -9.96 -3.20
C ARG A 92 9.05 -9.07 -4.39
N LEU A 93 9.57 -7.86 -4.46
CA LEU A 93 9.37 -6.95 -5.59
C LEU A 93 9.84 -7.59 -6.90
N ARG A 94 10.97 -8.30 -6.88
CA ARG A 94 11.46 -9.08 -8.02
C ARG A 94 10.45 -10.09 -8.53
N THR A 95 9.72 -10.77 -7.63
CA THR A 95 8.68 -11.74 -8.03
C THR A 95 7.44 -11.09 -8.64
N TRP A 96 7.22 -9.80 -8.39
CA TRP A 96 6.08 -9.05 -8.94
C TRP A 96 6.39 -8.44 -10.30
N GLY A 97 7.64 -8.02 -10.51
CA GLY A 97 8.11 -7.58 -11.82
C GLY A 97 9.06 -6.40 -11.77
N ILE A 98 9.52 -5.99 -12.96
CA ILE A 98 10.44 -4.86 -13.14
C ILE A 98 9.76 -3.54 -12.78
N SER A 99 8.47 -3.38 -13.07
CA SER A 99 7.72 -2.16 -12.75
C SER A 99 7.65 -1.89 -11.25
N GLU A 100 7.52 -2.94 -10.42
CA GLU A 100 7.49 -2.84 -8.97
C GLU A 100 8.87 -2.49 -8.40
N LEU A 101 9.93 -3.05 -8.98
CA LEU A 101 11.31 -2.70 -8.64
C LEU A 101 11.62 -1.23 -8.97
N GLU A 102 11.20 -0.78 -10.17
CA GLU A 102 11.34 0.61 -10.60
C GLU A 102 10.57 1.57 -9.70
N TYR A 103 9.30 1.27 -9.45
CA TYR A 103 8.44 2.06 -8.58
C TYR A 103 9.02 2.17 -7.16
N ALA A 104 9.52 1.05 -6.63
CA ALA A 104 10.16 1.03 -5.32
C ALA A 104 11.44 1.87 -5.28
N CYS A 105 12.22 1.96 -6.36
CA CYS A 105 13.38 2.86 -6.46
C CYS A 105 12.99 4.34 -6.49
N VAL A 106 11.84 4.69 -7.06
CA VAL A 106 11.34 6.08 -7.14
C VAL A 106 10.75 6.56 -5.81
N LEU A 107 10.07 5.67 -5.09
CA LEU A 107 9.45 5.99 -3.80
C LEU A 107 10.43 6.05 -2.63
N GLN A 108 11.70 5.68 -2.83
CA GLN A 108 12.65 5.73 -1.72
C GLN A 108 12.87 7.17 -1.31
N ASP A 109 12.48 7.45 -0.08
CA ASP A 109 12.86 8.67 0.59
C ASP A 109 14.24 8.43 1.23
N ASP A 110 15.23 9.19 0.78
CA ASP A 110 16.59 9.19 1.34
C ASP A 110 16.59 9.63 2.82
N SER A 111 15.46 10.16 3.31
CA SER A 111 15.33 10.71 4.66
C SER A 111 14.87 9.74 5.75
N SER A 112 14.55 8.48 5.44
CA SER A 112 14.25 7.46 6.47
C SER A 112 15.38 6.44 6.62
N VAL A 113 16.57 6.94 6.91
CA VAL A 113 17.67 6.15 7.48
C VAL A 113 17.24 5.69 8.89
N GLN A 114 16.45 4.62 8.97
CA GLN A 114 16.48 3.76 10.16
C GLN A 114 17.64 2.79 9.95
N GLU A 115 18.86 3.35 10.06
CA GLU A 115 20.10 2.59 10.23
C GLU A 115 19.82 1.42 11.20
N ASN A 116 20.10 0.20 10.75
CA ASN A 116 20.15 -1.02 11.55
C ASN A 116 18.84 -1.79 11.84
N ARG A 117 17.70 -1.49 11.20
CA ARG A 117 16.47 -2.31 11.41
C ARG A 117 16.34 -3.56 10.54
N HIS A 118 17.23 -3.75 9.57
CA HIS A 118 17.14 -4.85 8.60
C HIS A 118 18.36 -5.77 8.56
N ASP A 119 19.33 -5.62 9.45
CA ASP A 119 20.54 -6.44 9.51
C ASP A 119 20.25 -7.92 9.79
N HIS A 120 19.13 -8.19 10.47
CA HIS A 120 18.66 -9.54 10.77
C HIS A 120 17.65 -10.08 9.75
N CYS A 121 17.31 -9.31 8.72
CA CYS A 121 16.40 -9.75 7.66
C CYS A 121 17.16 -10.59 6.62
N THR A 122 16.48 -11.61 6.09
CA THR A 122 17.00 -12.44 4.99
C THR A 122 16.18 -12.18 3.71
N PRO A 123 16.67 -12.58 2.53
CA PRO A 123 15.88 -12.53 1.30
C PRO A 123 14.54 -13.27 1.41
N GLY A 124 14.47 -14.32 2.22
CA GLY A 124 13.24 -15.10 2.42
C GLY A 124 12.31 -14.55 3.50
N ALA A 125 12.80 -13.73 4.44
CA ALA A 125 12.01 -13.30 5.59
C ALA A 125 12.48 -11.96 6.19
N CYS A 126 11.53 -11.09 6.49
CA CYS A 126 11.78 -9.85 7.22
C CYS A 126 11.75 -10.12 8.73
N SER A 127 12.86 -9.98 9.46
CA SER A 127 12.86 -10.21 10.91
C SER A 127 11.88 -9.31 11.68
N THR A 128 11.59 -8.11 11.17
CA THR A 128 10.62 -7.19 11.79
C THR A 128 9.16 -7.47 11.43
N ASN A 129 8.91 -8.13 10.30
CA ASN A 129 7.55 -8.47 9.84
C ASN A 129 7.21 -9.95 10.01
N SER A 130 8.20 -10.78 10.35
CA SER A 130 8.03 -12.20 10.70
C SER A 130 7.48 -12.29 12.12
N LEU A 131 6.18 -12.11 12.26
CA LEU A 131 5.47 -12.45 13.48
C LEU A 131 5.44 -13.97 13.61
N SER A 132 6.30 -14.54 14.45
CA SER A 132 6.14 -15.93 14.86
C SER A 132 4.90 -16.01 15.76
N THR A 133 3.86 -16.67 15.28
CA THR A 133 2.60 -16.86 16.02
C THR A 133 2.82 -17.56 17.36
N SER A 134 3.88 -18.37 17.50
CA SER A 134 4.23 -19.04 18.75
C SER A 134 4.84 -18.12 19.82
N THR A 135 5.41 -16.98 19.43
CA THR A 135 6.07 -16.04 20.36
C THR A 135 5.37 -14.69 20.43
N PHE A 136 4.33 -14.50 19.62
CA PHE A 136 3.57 -13.25 19.61
C PHE A 136 2.72 -13.16 20.87
N GLN A 137 2.99 -12.12 21.67
CA GLN A 137 2.15 -11.76 22.79
C GLN A 137 1.58 -10.38 22.53
N ALA A 138 0.26 -10.27 22.65
CA ALA A 138 -0.40 -8.98 22.67
C ALA A 138 0.16 -8.15 23.83
N ARG A 139 0.28 -6.83 23.66
CA ARG A 139 0.88 -5.94 24.67
C ARG A 139 0.00 -4.75 25.00
N HIS A 140 0.15 -4.28 26.24
CA HIS A 140 -0.35 -2.98 26.66
C HIS A 140 0.32 -1.85 25.89
N MET A 141 -0.24 -0.64 25.97
CA MET A 141 0.37 0.59 25.45
C MET A 141 1.60 1.03 26.26
N LYS A 142 1.64 0.68 27.55
CA LYS A 142 2.76 0.93 28.47
C LYS A 142 3.02 -0.33 29.29
N ASP A 143 4.28 -0.60 29.63
CA ASP A 143 4.68 -1.82 30.32
C ASP A 143 4.15 -1.90 31.76
N ASP A 144 3.83 -0.76 32.38
CA ASP A 144 3.27 -0.66 33.74
C ASP A 144 1.74 -0.73 33.78
N CYS A 145 1.08 -0.80 32.62
CA CYS A 145 -0.37 -0.81 32.53
C CYS A 145 -0.93 -2.20 32.88
N LYS A 146 -1.90 -2.24 33.80
CA LYS A 146 -2.58 -3.47 34.26
C LYS A 146 -4.08 -3.49 33.93
N CYS A 147 -4.48 -2.83 32.84
CA CYS A 147 -5.90 -2.83 32.44
C CYS A 147 -6.36 -4.22 31.97
N ASP A 148 -7.66 -4.44 31.94
CA ASP A 148 -8.18 -5.75 31.56
C ASP A 148 -7.99 -6.04 30.07
N TRP A 149 -7.97 -7.33 29.76
CA TRP A 149 -8.04 -7.87 28.41
C TRP A 149 -9.49 -7.95 27.98
N ILE A 150 -9.80 -7.35 26.82
CA ILE A 150 -11.13 -7.33 26.25
C ILE A 150 -11.22 -8.41 25.19
N LYS A 151 -12.09 -9.39 25.44
CA LYS A 151 -12.41 -10.47 24.52
C LYS A 151 -13.76 -10.21 23.87
N ILE A 152 -13.88 -10.58 22.61
CA ILE A 152 -15.14 -10.49 21.87
C ILE A 152 -15.86 -11.83 22.02
N SER A 153 -17.18 -11.80 22.12
CA SER A 153 -18.00 -13.00 22.15
C SER A 153 -17.92 -13.75 20.81
N ILE A 154 -17.17 -14.87 20.80
CA ILE A 154 -17.09 -15.78 19.64
C ILE A 154 -18.48 -16.30 19.22
N PRO A 155 -19.40 -16.67 20.14
CA PRO A 155 -20.77 -17.02 19.76
C PRO A 155 -21.49 -15.88 19.03
N SER A 156 -21.34 -14.63 19.47
CA SER A 156 -21.95 -13.48 18.80
C SER A 156 -21.37 -13.23 17.41
N ILE A 157 -20.06 -13.42 17.24
CA ILE A 157 -19.41 -13.37 15.91
C ILE A 157 -19.96 -14.47 15.01
N ARG A 158 -20.05 -15.71 15.51
CA ARG A 158 -20.59 -16.84 14.73
C ARG A 158 -22.02 -16.57 14.29
N ASN A 159 -22.88 -16.17 15.22
CA ASN A 159 -24.27 -15.84 14.90
C ASN A 159 -24.37 -14.72 13.86
N ALA A 160 -23.47 -13.72 13.90
CA ALA A 160 -23.45 -12.67 12.90
C ALA A 160 -23.03 -13.20 11.51
N LEU A 161 -22.01 -14.06 11.45
CA LEU A 161 -21.56 -14.67 10.19
C LEU A 161 -22.58 -15.65 9.61
N ASP A 162 -23.34 -16.36 10.45
CA ASP A 162 -24.41 -17.28 10.02
C ASP A 162 -25.57 -16.54 9.30
N THR A 163 -25.65 -15.21 9.42
CA THR A 163 -26.63 -14.37 8.70
C THR A 163 -26.20 -13.95 7.28
N ASP A 164 -25.08 -14.47 6.76
CA ASP A 164 -24.48 -14.06 5.48
C ASP A 164 -24.25 -12.54 5.39
N ASN A 165 -23.85 -11.94 6.51
CA ASN A 165 -23.58 -10.52 6.65
C ASN A 165 -22.25 -10.28 7.38
N TYR A 166 -21.72 -9.07 7.27
CA TYR A 166 -20.54 -8.63 8.01
C TYR A 166 -20.95 -8.03 9.35
N PHE A 167 -20.01 -7.97 10.29
CA PHE A 167 -20.20 -7.28 11.57
C PHE A 167 -19.18 -6.16 11.75
N VAL A 168 -19.57 -5.18 12.56
CA VAL A 168 -18.74 -4.08 13.02
C VAL A 168 -18.72 -4.13 14.55
N LEU A 169 -17.54 -3.85 15.12
CA LEU A 169 -17.35 -3.81 16.57
C LEU A 169 -17.61 -2.40 17.11
N HIS A 170 -18.52 -2.28 18.08
CA HIS A 170 -18.76 -1.04 18.79
C HIS A 170 -17.80 -0.93 19.99
N ILE A 171 -16.63 -0.31 19.76
CA ILE A 171 -15.56 -0.21 20.75
C ILE A 171 -16.01 0.43 22.08
N PRO A 172 -16.83 1.49 22.12
CA PRO A 172 -17.32 2.06 23.39
C PRO A 172 -18.04 1.04 24.28
N THR A 173 -18.84 0.15 23.69
CA THR A 173 -19.52 -0.94 24.44
C THR A 173 -18.53 -2.01 24.90
N LEU A 174 -17.45 -2.26 24.14
CA LEU A 174 -16.40 -3.21 24.54
C LEU A 174 -15.57 -2.71 25.73
N ILE A 175 -15.30 -1.40 25.81
CA ILE A 175 -14.47 -0.84 26.88
C ILE A 175 -15.26 -0.57 28.17
N ASP A 176 -16.59 -0.45 28.08
CA ASP A 176 -17.48 -0.27 29.22
C ASP A 176 -17.65 -1.56 30.01
N THR A 177 -17.18 -1.57 31.26
CA THR A 177 -17.23 -2.74 32.15
C THR A 177 -18.64 -3.12 32.60
N ARG A 178 -19.62 -2.24 32.40
CA ARG A 178 -21.02 -2.48 32.74
C ARG A 178 -21.82 -3.09 31.58
N SER A 179 -21.29 -3.00 30.37
CA SER A 179 -21.93 -3.48 29.16
C SER A 179 -21.63 -4.96 28.92
N ASN A 180 -22.57 -5.68 28.28
CA ASN A 180 -22.30 -7.04 27.83
C ASN A 180 -21.42 -6.98 26.56
N PRO A 181 -20.25 -7.63 26.53
CA PRO A 181 -19.38 -7.65 25.35
C PRO A 181 -20.05 -8.17 24.07
N SER A 182 -21.12 -8.98 24.22
CA SER A 182 -21.93 -9.49 23.11
C SER A 182 -22.67 -8.37 22.36
N ASP A 183 -23.07 -7.31 23.05
CA ASP A 183 -23.82 -6.19 22.48
C ASP A 183 -22.94 -5.28 21.61
N ALA A 184 -21.62 -5.47 21.69
CA ALA A 184 -20.69 -4.74 20.85
C ALA A 184 -20.59 -5.29 19.43
N VAL A 185 -21.07 -6.51 19.17
CA VAL A 185 -21.10 -7.09 17.82
C VAL A 185 -22.35 -6.59 17.12
N ARG A 186 -22.20 -5.67 16.17
CA ARG A 186 -23.31 -5.10 15.40
C ARG A 186 -23.28 -5.58 13.97
N LEU A 187 -24.40 -6.09 13.46
CA LEU A 187 -24.52 -6.40 12.05
C LEU A 187 -24.35 -5.13 11.20
N TYR A 188 -23.63 -5.26 10.10
CA TYR A 188 -23.46 -4.19 9.15
C TYR A 188 -24.80 -3.82 8.52
N SER A 189 -25.02 -2.52 8.36
CA SER A 189 -26.12 -1.95 7.59
C SER A 189 -25.61 -0.75 6.79
N ARG A 190 -26.26 -0.42 5.67
CA ARG A 190 -25.80 0.67 4.78
C ARG A 190 -25.73 2.04 5.45
N SER A 191 -26.52 2.27 6.50
CA SER A 191 -26.53 3.52 7.27
C SER A 191 -25.48 3.56 8.39
N LEU A 192 -24.81 2.44 8.67
CA LEU A 192 -23.84 2.36 9.74
C LEU A 192 -22.53 3.04 9.32
N GLN A 193 -22.18 4.11 10.02
CA GLN A 193 -20.86 4.72 9.90
C GLN A 193 -19.86 3.93 10.73
N TYR A 194 -18.73 3.59 10.11
CA TYR A 194 -17.65 2.86 10.78
C TYR A 194 -16.29 3.29 10.23
N VAL A 195 -15.24 3.00 10.99
CA VAL A 195 -13.86 3.18 10.56
C VAL A 195 -13.25 1.81 10.37
N ALA A 196 -12.71 1.54 9.18
CA ALA A 196 -11.92 0.36 8.93
C ALA A 196 -10.47 0.60 9.37
N VAL A 197 -9.91 -0.33 10.14
CA VAL A 197 -8.51 -0.28 10.59
C VAL A 197 -7.75 -1.39 9.87
N SER A 198 -6.84 -1.02 8.96
CA SER A 198 -5.87 -1.95 8.37
C SER A 198 -4.55 -1.93 9.16
N HIS A 199 -3.82 -3.05 9.18
CA HIS A 199 -2.50 -3.21 9.85
C HIS A 199 -2.52 -3.42 11.38
N VAL A 200 -3.55 -4.07 11.89
CA VAL A 200 -3.74 -4.38 13.33
C VAL A 200 -2.58 -5.14 13.97
N TRP A 201 -1.78 -5.87 13.19
CA TRP A 201 -0.67 -6.69 13.72
C TRP A 201 0.66 -5.94 13.81
N SER A 202 0.79 -4.80 13.14
CA SER A 202 2.00 -3.97 13.23
C SER A 202 2.12 -3.36 14.65
N HIS A 203 3.33 -3.37 15.23
CA HIS A 203 3.62 -2.85 16.57
C HIS A 203 3.01 -3.62 17.76
N GLY A 204 2.60 -4.88 17.59
CA GLY A 204 2.09 -5.71 18.69
C GLY A 204 0.66 -5.36 19.13
N ALA A 205 -0.09 -4.67 18.25
CA ALA A 205 -1.49 -4.29 18.49
C ALA A 205 -2.50 -5.37 18.09
N GLY A 206 -2.02 -6.54 17.63
CA GLY A 206 -2.84 -7.71 17.35
C GLY A 206 -2.95 -8.61 18.58
N SER A 207 -3.83 -9.60 18.50
CA SER A 207 -3.93 -10.69 19.47
C SER A 207 -4.40 -11.95 18.78
N GLY A 208 -4.02 -13.11 19.34
CA GLY A 208 -4.78 -14.33 19.04
C GLY A 208 -6.24 -14.10 19.43
N ALA A 209 -7.18 -14.67 18.65
CA ALA A 209 -8.62 -14.48 18.88
C ALA A 209 -9.04 -14.81 20.33
N ASP A 210 -8.31 -15.74 20.97
CA ASP A 210 -8.59 -16.24 22.31
C ASP A 210 -8.10 -15.32 23.44
N ASP A 211 -7.08 -14.49 23.18
CA ASP A 211 -6.46 -13.65 24.22
C ASP A 211 -7.14 -12.27 24.33
N GLY A 212 -7.71 -11.79 23.22
CA GLY A 212 -8.32 -10.46 23.16
C GLY A 212 -7.29 -9.33 23.18
N LEU A 213 -7.76 -8.08 23.24
CA LEU A 213 -6.91 -6.89 23.21
C LEU A 213 -6.96 -6.14 24.54
N ALA A 214 -5.82 -5.61 24.99
CA ALA A 214 -5.76 -4.80 26.20
C ALA A 214 -6.62 -3.52 26.06
N ARG A 215 -7.41 -3.16 27.08
CA ARG A 215 -8.30 -1.98 27.06
C ARG A 215 -7.60 -0.68 26.65
N CYS A 216 -6.37 -0.48 27.10
CA CYS A 216 -5.56 0.69 26.74
C CYS A 216 -5.26 0.82 25.24
N ARG A 217 -5.19 -0.30 24.49
CA ARG A 217 -5.01 -0.29 23.03
C ARG A 217 -6.27 0.17 22.34
N LEU A 218 -7.42 -0.37 22.74
CA LEU A 218 -8.73 0.02 22.22
C LEU A 218 -9.04 1.50 22.48
N GLN A 219 -8.71 1.98 23.69
CA GLN A 219 -8.85 3.41 24.03
C GLN A 219 -7.96 4.29 23.14
N SER A 220 -6.72 3.85 22.85
CA SER A 220 -5.84 4.62 21.97
C SER A 220 -6.39 4.71 20.54
N PHE A 221 -7.12 3.70 20.06
CA PHE A 221 -7.76 3.80 18.75
C PHE A 221 -8.85 4.87 18.78
N ILE A 222 -9.73 4.85 19.78
CA ILE A 222 -10.80 5.87 19.94
C ILE A 222 -10.21 7.28 19.97
N ASN A 223 -9.17 7.51 20.78
CA ASN A 223 -8.56 8.83 20.94
C ASN A 223 -7.89 9.36 19.67
N LYS A 224 -7.57 8.49 18.71
CA LYS A 224 -6.96 8.87 17.42
C LYS A 224 -7.97 9.07 16.30
N LEU A 225 -9.24 8.71 16.52
CA LEU A 225 -10.28 8.92 15.52
C LEU A 225 -10.75 10.38 15.55
N PRO A 226 -10.86 11.05 14.39
CA PRO A 226 -11.39 12.40 14.32
C PRO A 226 -12.86 12.45 14.76
N GLY A 227 -13.21 13.39 15.64
CA GLY A 227 -14.60 13.66 16.05
C GLY A 227 -15.00 13.31 17.50
N GLN A 228 -14.04 13.12 18.42
CA GLN A 228 -14.33 12.94 19.86
C GLN A 228 -13.73 14.04 20.75
N SER A 229 -13.79 15.30 20.29
CA SER A 229 -13.54 16.50 21.11
C SER A 229 -14.81 17.32 21.25
#